data_AF-A0A8J2YMW2-F1
#
_entry.id   AF-A0A8J2YMW2-F1
#
_cell.length_a   1.000
_cell.length_b   1.000
_cell.length_c   1.000
_cell.angle_alpha   90.00
_cell.angle_beta   90.00
_cell.angle_gamma   90.00
#
_symmetry.space_group_name_H-M   'P 1'
#
loop_
_entity.id
_entity.type
_entity.pdbx_description
1 polymer ?
#
loop_
_entity_poly.entity_id
_entity_poly.type
_entity_poly.pdbx_seq_one_letter_code
_entity_poly.pdbx_strand_id
1 'polypeptide(L)'
;MLSPTAPFTEGAPYGDIRKVIVLMSDGENALQKEAPEPGQKPYEASFTNYSSYGSLTYGRLEAAVGSANDVDKVNVYLDERMTQVCTNIKATGIEIFVIAFGVENQRSRQLLEDCATNGDYYIAVNRSENLDIPFHRVATKLSNLRLTR
;
A
#
# COMPACT_ATOMS: atom_id res chain seq x y z
N MET A 1 7.58 -5.53 -17.72
CA MET A 1 7.87 -6.03 -16.35
C MET A 1 8.62 -4.98 -15.54
N LEU A 2 8.40 -4.90 -14.22
CA LEU A 2 9.01 -3.90 -13.33
C LEU A 2 10.47 -4.22 -12.97
N SER A 3 10.84 -5.50 -12.87
CA SER A 3 12.21 -5.96 -12.57
C SER A 3 12.82 -6.69 -13.76
N PRO A 4 14.15 -6.60 -14.00
CA PRO A 4 14.86 -7.50 -14.89
C PRO A 4 15.20 -8.85 -14.24
N THR A 5 14.99 -9.02 -12.93
CA THR A 5 15.33 -10.22 -12.17
C THR A 5 14.14 -11.17 -12.01
N ALA A 6 14.42 -12.42 -11.63
CA ALA A 6 13.41 -13.41 -11.28
C ALA A 6 12.38 -12.88 -10.24
N PRO A 7 11.12 -13.36 -10.26
CA PRO A 7 10.61 -14.48 -11.07
C PRO A 7 10.24 -14.11 -12.52
N PHE A 8 10.17 -12.82 -12.88
CA PHE A 8 9.81 -12.35 -14.22
C PHE A 8 10.94 -11.54 -14.85
N THR A 9 11.77 -12.20 -15.66
CA THR A 9 13.03 -11.65 -16.19
C THR A 9 12.88 -10.86 -17.48
N GLU A 10 11.65 -10.68 -17.99
CA GLU A 10 11.37 -9.99 -19.26
C GLU A 10 11.40 -8.46 -19.11
N GLY A 11 11.78 -7.94 -17.94
CA GLY A 11 11.92 -6.51 -17.72
C GLY A 11 13.22 -5.98 -18.30
N ALA A 12 13.14 -4.85 -19.01
CA ALA A 12 14.33 -4.08 -19.35
C ALA A 12 15.11 -3.71 -18.07
N PRO A 13 16.42 -3.43 -18.16
CA PRO A 13 17.19 -2.89 -17.05
C PRO A 13 16.55 -1.65 -16.42
N TYR A 14 16.89 -1.37 -15.16
CA TYR A 14 16.51 -0.11 -14.52
C TYR A 14 17.23 1.06 -15.20
N GLY A 15 16.54 2.17 -15.42
CA GLY A 15 17.08 3.37 -16.07
C GLY A 15 16.92 3.42 -17.59
N ASP A 16 16.87 2.28 -18.28
CA ASP A 16 16.74 2.24 -19.76
C ASP A 16 15.35 2.66 -20.25
N ILE A 17 14.34 2.33 -19.46
CA ILE A 17 12.95 2.68 -19.72
C ILE A 17 12.35 3.33 -18.49
N ARG A 18 11.40 4.24 -18.70
CA ARG A 18 10.55 4.73 -17.62
C ARG A 18 9.66 3.59 -17.13
N LYS A 19 9.74 3.29 -15.83
CA LYS A 19 8.94 2.25 -15.17
C LYS A 19 8.01 2.90 -14.17
N VAL A 20 6.75 2.47 -14.17
CA VAL A 20 5.69 3.11 -13.39
C VAL A 20 4.82 2.08 -12.71
N ILE A 21 4.49 2.34 -11.45
CA ILE A 21 3.47 1.65 -10.66
C ILE A 21 2.28 2.59 -10.49
N VAL A 22 1.08 2.08 -10.73
CA VAL A 22 -0.16 2.72 -10.31
C VAL A 22 -0.68 1.93 -9.12
N LEU A 23 -0.52 2.49 -7.93
CA LEU A 23 -0.99 1.93 -6.67
C LEU A 23 -2.35 2.56 -6.36
N MET A 24 -3.36 1.74 -6.11
CA MET A 24 -4.66 2.18 -5.63
C MET A 24 -4.95 1.48 -4.31
N SER A 25 -5.34 2.25 -3.29
CA SER A 25 -5.75 1.72 -1.98
C SER A 25 -7.05 2.37 -1.56
N ASP A 26 -7.95 1.58 -0.99
CA ASP A 26 -9.24 2.01 -0.44
C ASP A 26 -9.22 2.18 1.09
N GLY A 27 -8.09 1.91 1.75
CA GLY A 27 -8.04 1.97 3.20
C GLY A 27 -6.67 1.83 3.82
N GLU A 28 -6.70 1.63 5.12
CA GLU A 28 -5.55 1.52 6.01
C GLU A 28 -4.96 0.10 5.98
N ASN A 29 -3.67 -0.03 6.34
CA ASN A 29 -3.14 -1.32 6.75
C ASN A 29 -3.77 -1.67 8.11
N ALA A 30 -4.87 -2.41 8.10
CA ALA A 30 -5.63 -2.67 9.30
C ALA A 30 -5.70 -4.17 9.62
N LEU A 31 -4.81 -4.63 10.50
CA LEU A 31 -5.23 -5.66 11.44
C LEU A 31 -6.22 -5.02 12.41
N GLN A 32 -7.34 -5.70 12.63
CA GLN A 32 -8.40 -5.28 13.55
C GLN A 32 -8.74 -6.45 14.44
N LYS A 33 -9.04 -6.16 15.71
CA LYS A 33 -9.64 -7.17 16.60
C LYS A 33 -11.02 -7.49 16.06
N GLU A 34 -11.32 -8.77 15.90
CA GLU A 34 -12.68 -9.19 15.56
C GLU A 34 -13.55 -8.96 16.78
N ALA A 35 -14.67 -8.24 16.59
CA ALA A 35 -15.68 -8.17 17.62
C ALA A 35 -16.25 -9.58 17.82
N PRO A 36 -16.46 -10.03 19.07
CA PRO A 36 -17.07 -11.34 19.29
C PRO A 36 -18.45 -11.38 18.61
N GLU A 37 -18.69 -12.39 17.78
CA GLU A 37 -20.02 -12.63 17.23
C GLU A 37 -21.02 -12.92 18.38
N PRO A 38 -22.32 -12.60 18.22
CA PRO A 38 -23.32 -12.89 19.23
C PRO A 38 -23.33 -14.38 19.60
N GLY A 39 -22.90 -14.71 20.82
CA GLY A 39 -22.83 -16.09 21.35
C GLY A 39 -21.43 -16.70 21.42
N GLN A 40 -20.38 -16.03 20.90
CA GLN A 40 -18.99 -16.47 21.08
C GLN A 40 -18.48 -16.22 22.50
N LYS A 41 -17.66 -17.14 23.01
CA LYS A 41 -17.03 -17.02 24.33
C LYS A 41 -15.90 -15.97 24.29
N PRO A 42 -15.62 -15.25 25.41
CA PRO A 42 -14.63 -14.17 25.47
C PRO A 42 -13.20 -14.54 25.02
N TYR A 43 -12.85 -15.82 25.02
CA TYR A 43 -11.54 -16.29 24.54
C TYR A 43 -11.38 -16.12 23.02
N GLU A 44 -12.47 -16.20 22.23
CA GLU A 44 -12.43 -15.99 20.78
C GLU A 44 -12.42 -14.49 20.40
N ALA A 45 -12.74 -13.60 21.34
CA ALA A 45 -12.60 -12.14 21.17
C ALA A 45 -11.13 -11.66 21.16
N SER A 46 -10.17 -12.59 21.21
CA SER A 46 -8.74 -12.30 21.12
C SER A 46 -8.19 -12.44 19.69
N PHE A 47 -8.99 -12.93 18.74
CA PHE A 47 -8.54 -13.05 17.35
C PHE A 47 -8.59 -11.70 16.63
N THR A 48 -7.56 -11.45 15.82
CA THR A 48 -7.62 -10.42 14.78
C THR A 48 -8.12 -11.04 13.49
N ASN A 49 -8.60 -10.19 12.59
CA ASN A 49 -8.80 -10.57 11.19
C ASN A 49 -7.56 -11.26 10.62
N TYR A 50 -7.78 -12.18 9.69
CA TYR A 50 -6.71 -12.93 9.06
C TYR A 50 -5.99 -12.07 8.03
N SER A 51 -4.68 -11.92 8.17
CA SER A 51 -3.82 -11.25 7.17
C SER A 51 -2.90 -12.24 6.45
N SER A 52 -2.06 -11.75 5.55
CA SER A 52 -0.94 -12.55 4.99
C SER A 52 0.03 -13.06 6.07
N TYR A 53 0.06 -12.41 7.23
CA TYR A 53 0.81 -12.85 8.40
C TYR A 53 -0.01 -13.75 9.36
N GLY A 54 -1.21 -14.15 8.97
CA GLY A 54 -2.16 -14.88 9.81
C GLY A 54 -2.88 -13.98 10.81
N SER A 55 -3.54 -14.61 11.79
CA SER A 55 -4.07 -13.90 12.97
C SER A 55 -2.92 -13.56 13.92
N LEU A 56 -3.02 -12.41 14.58
CA LEU A 56 -1.94 -11.88 15.41
C LEU A 56 -1.55 -12.83 16.55
N THR A 57 -2.53 -13.55 17.12
CA THR A 57 -2.36 -14.55 18.18
C THR A 57 -1.42 -15.70 17.80
N TYR A 58 -1.12 -15.90 16.52
CA TYR A 58 -0.14 -16.90 16.07
C TYR A 58 1.31 -16.46 16.26
N GLY A 59 1.55 -15.24 16.75
CA GLY A 59 2.88 -14.77 17.14
C GLY A 59 3.87 -14.58 15.99
N ARG A 60 3.43 -14.65 14.72
CA ARG A 60 4.32 -14.58 13.54
C ARG A 60 5.06 -13.25 13.43
N LEU A 61 4.54 -12.19 14.04
CA LEU A 61 5.14 -10.86 14.07
C LEU A 61 5.69 -10.49 15.46
N GLU A 62 5.59 -11.37 16.45
CA GLU A 62 5.97 -11.05 17.84
C GLU A 62 7.44 -10.63 17.95
N ALA A 63 8.35 -11.34 17.27
CA ALA A 63 9.77 -10.99 17.29
C ALA A 63 10.07 -9.62 16.66
N ALA A 64 9.26 -9.18 15.69
CA ALA A 64 9.43 -7.90 15.01
C ALA A 64 8.79 -6.73 15.79
N VAL A 65 7.69 -7.01 16.49
CA VAL A 65 6.84 -5.99 17.13
C VAL A 65 7.04 -5.94 18.66
N GLY A 66 7.64 -6.97 19.25
CA GLY A 66 7.82 -7.14 20.70
C GLY A 66 6.52 -7.46 21.46
N SER A 67 5.45 -7.86 20.75
CA SER A 67 4.18 -8.26 21.33
C SER A 67 3.40 -9.18 20.39
N ALA A 68 2.84 -10.26 20.94
CA ALA A 68 2.02 -11.21 20.19
C ALA A 68 0.55 -10.78 20.03
N ASN A 69 0.10 -9.69 20.66
CA ASN A 69 -1.33 -9.32 20.72
C ASN A 69 -1.60 -7.80 20.70
N ASP A 70 -0.64 -7.00 20.25
CA ASP A 70 -0.75 -5.52 20.19
C ASP A 70 -1.01 -5.05 18.76
N VAL A 71 -2.29 -4.85 18.42
CA VAL A 71 -2.73 -4.48 17.07
C VAL A 71 -2.16 -3.13 16.64
N ASP A 72 -2.05 -2.16 17.55
CA ASP A 72 -1.57 -0.82 17.21
C ASP A 72 -0.09 -0.86 16.83
N LYS A 73 0.74 -1.56 17.62
CA LYS A 73 2.15 -1.74 17.28
C LYS A 73 2.34 -2.50 15.97
N VAL A 74 1.50 -3.49 15.69
CA VAL A 74 1.59 -4.22 14.42
C VAL A 74 1.20 -3.33 13.25
N ASN A 75 0.12 -2.54 13.35
CA ASN A 75 -0.25 -1.62 12.28
C ASN A 75 0.83 -0.56 12.05
N VAL A 76 1.51 -0.08 13.10
CA VAL A 76 2.73 0.77 12.94
C VAL A 76 3.82 0.05 12.18
N TYR A 77 4.15 -1.19 12.57
CA TYR A 77 5.15 -2.00 11.87
C TYR A 77 4.79 -2.23 10.39
N LEU A 78 3.50 -2.45 10.07
CA LEU A 78 3.04 -2.62 8.69
C LEU A 78 3.19 -1.34 7.86
N ASP A 79 2.90 -0.17 8.45
CA ASP A 79 3.10 1.12 7.80
C ASP A 79 4.58 1.43 7.54
N GLU A 80 5.45 1.09 8.49
CA GLU A 80 6.90 1.20 8.32
C GLU A 80 7.39 0.30 7.18
N ARG A 81 6.87 -0.93 7.08
CA ARG A 81 7.20 -1.83 5.96
C ARG A 81 6.71 -1.28 4.63
N MET A 82 5.50 -0.73 4.57
CA MET A 82 4.98 -0.08 3.37
C MET A 82 5.90 1.07 2.95
N THR A 83 6.29 1.92 3.90
CA THR A 83 7.22 3.04 3.68
C THR A 83 8.55 2.56 3.12
N GLN A 84 9.12 1.49 3.70
CA GLN A 84 10.37 0.90 3.23
C GLN A 84 10.25 0.35 1.80
N VAL A 85 9.13 -0.31 1.47
CA VAL A 85 8.89 -0.81 0.11
C VAL A 85 8.78 0.34 -0.88
N CYS A 86 8.00 1.38 -0.59
CA CYS A 86 7.88 2.55 -1.46
C CYS A 86 9.24 3.24 -1.64
N THR A 87 10.04 3.34 -0.57
CA THR A 87 11.40 3.91 -0.61
C THR A 87 12.32 3.09 -1.51
N ASN A 88 12.34 1.76 -1.34
CA ASN A 88 13.16 0.87 -2.16
C ASN A 88 12.78 0.94 -3.64
N ILE A 89 11.48 0.97 -3.95
CA ILE A 89 10.98 1.12 -5.32
C ILE A 89 11.46 2.45 -5.92
N LYS A 90 11.26 3.57 -5.21
CA LYS A 90 11.71 4.90 -5.67
C LYS A 90 13.22 4.95 -5.90
N ALA A 91 14.01 4.28 -5.05
CA ALA A 91 15.47 4.21 -5.21
C ALA A 91 15.92 3.48 -6.50
N THR A 92 15.07 2.63 -7.10
CA THR A 92 15.36 2.00 -8.41
C THR A 92 15.00 2.90 -9.61
N GLY A 93 14.48 4.09 -9.38
CA GLY A 93 13.99 5.00 -10.43
C GLY A 93 12.60 4.65 -10.96
N ILE A 94 11.88 3.75 -10.29
CA ILE A 94 10.46 3.46 -10.60
C ILE A 94 9.60 4.57 -9.99
N GLU A 95 8.70 5.11 -10.80
CA GLU A 95 7.72 6.09 -10.35
C GLU A 95 6.47 5.40 -9.78
N ILE A 96 5.90 5.97 -8.73
CA ILE A 96 4.70 5.47 -8.05
C ILE A 96 3.64 6.57 -8.11
N PHE A 97 2.56 6.30 -8.85
CA PHE A 97 1.31 7.03 -8.76
C PHE A 97 0.43 6.37 -7.71
N VAL A 98 -0.13 7.15 -6.80
CA VAL A 98 -0.98 6.66 -5.71
C VAL A 98 -2.37 7.26 -5.82
N ILE A 99 -3.37 6.38 -5.86
CA ILE A 99 -4.79 6.72 -5.84
C ILE A 99 -5.35 6.27 -4.48
N ALA A 100 -5.67 7.23 -3.61
CA ALA A 100 -6.36 6.97 -2.36
C ALA A 100 -7.87 7.06 -2.58
N PHE A 101 -8.60 5.95 -2.41
CA PHE A 101 -10.02 5.88 -2.67
C PHE A 101 -10.84 5.76 -1.39
N GLY A 102 -11.61 6.79 -1.01
CA GLY A 102 -12.44 6.74 0.20
C GLY A 102 -11.63 6.67 1.50
N VAL A 103 -10.34 7.03 1.47
CA VAL A 103 -9.47 7.02 2.65
C VAL A 103 -9.68 8.29 3.47
N GLU A 104 -10.38 8.18 4.60
CA GLU A 104 -10.68 9.33 5.46
C GLU A 104 -9.63 9.56 6.55
N ASN A 105 -8.99 8.49 7.04
CA ASN A 105 -8.01 8.56 8.10
C ASN A 105 -6.73 9.30 7.68
N GLN A 106 -6.36 10.32 8.44
CA GLN A 106 -5.20 11.17 8.16
C GLN A 106 -3.87 10.39 8.11
N ARG A 107 -3.67 9.41 8.99
CA ARG A 107 -2.46 8.58 9.03
C ARG A 107 -2.29 7.82 7.71
N SER A 108 -3.36 7.18 7.22
CA SER A 108 -3.32 6.41 5.98
C SER A 108 -3.22 7.30 4.75
N ARG A 109 -3.88 8.47 4.76
CA ARG A 109 -3.69 9.47 3.70
C ARG A 109 -2.24 9.93 3.61
N GLN A 110 -1.61 10.24 4.74
CA GLN A 110 -0.20 10.64 4.79
C GLN A 110 0.71 9.51 4.28
N LEU A 111 0.50 8.28 4.74
CA LEU A 111 1.29 7.12 4.29
C LEU A 111 1.18 6.90 2.78
N LEU A 112 -0.03 7.02 2.22
CA LEU A 112 -0.26 6.88 0.78
C LEU A 112 0.35 8.05 -0.02
N GLU A 113 0.27 9.26 0.51
CA GLU A 113 0.89 10.45 -0.09
C GLU A 113 2.42 10.33 -0.09
N ASP A 114 3.02 9.90 1.02
CA ASP A 114 4.47 9.70 1.15
C ASP A 114 4.99 8.56 0.26
N CYS A 115 4.13 7.57 -0.05
CA CYS A 115 4.46 6.49 -0.97
C CYS A 115 4.55 6.97 -2.43
N ALA A 116 3.82 8.03 -2.82
CA ALA A 116 3.90 8.59 -4.16
C ALA A 116 5.32 9.12 -4.46
N THR A 117 5.69 9.17 -5.74
CA THR A 117 7.00 9.72 -6.14
C THR A 117 7.11 11.21 -5.84
N ASN A 118 6.01 11.95 -5.97
CA ASN A 118 5.88 13.36 -5.59
C ASN A 118 4.39 13.70 -5.42
N GLY A 119 4.09 14.92 -4.94
CA GLY A 119 2.71 15.35 -4.67
C GLY A 119 1.80 15.37 -5.90
N ASP A 120 2.34 15.58 -7.10
CA ASP A 120 1.55 15.52 -8.35
C ASP A 120 1.03 14.11 -8.66
N TYR A 121 1.66 13.08 -8.08
CA TYR A 121 1.41 11.67 -8.34
C TYR A 121 0.49 11.05 -7.28
N TYR A 122 0.07 11.84 -6.28
CA TYR A 122 -0.97 11.47 -5.32
C TYR A 122 -2.32 12.05 -5.75
N ILE A 123 -3.37 11.22 -5.71
CA ILE A 123 -4.74 11.62 -6.03
C ILE A 123 -5.69 10.98 -5.03
N ALA A 124 -6.43 11.80 -4.28
CA ALA A 124 -7.49 11.33 -3.39
C ALA A 124 -8.86 11.47 -4.06
N VAL A 125 -9.68 10.42 -3.98
CA VAL A 125 -11.02 10.37 -4.56
C VAL A 125 -11.95 9.68 -3.57
N ASN A 126 -13.13 10.24 -3.29
CA ASN A 126 -14.06 9.68 -2.29
C ASN A 126 -15.33 9.06 -2.88
N ARG A 127 -15.47 9.05 -4.21
CA ARG A 127 -16.66 8.53 -4.91
C ARG A 127 -16.27 7.80 -6.18
N SER A 128 -16.93 6.68 -6.44
CA SER A 128 -16.68 5.84 -7.60
C SER A 128 -16.94 6.58 -8.93
N GLU A 129 -17.90 7.51 -8.94
CA GLU A 129 -18.20 8.35 -10.11
C GLU A 129 -17.01 9.20 -10.58
N ASN A 130 -16.06 9.46 -9.69
CA ASN A 130 -14.89 10.31 -9.95
C ASN A 130 -13.60 9.50 -10.17
N LEU A 131 -13.69 8.17 -10.27
CA LEU A 131 -12.52 7.30 -10.49
C LEU A 131 -11.93 7.42 -11.89
N ASP A 132 -12.68 7.93 -12.86
CA ASP A 132 -12.17 8.25 -14.19
C ASP A 132 -11.10 9.35 -14.14
N ILE A 133 -11.22 10.32 -13.24
CA ILE A 133 -10.30 11.45 -13.06
C ILE A 133 -8.85 11.01 -12.79
N PRO A 134 -8.54 10.18 -11.76
CA PRO A 134 -7.18 9.77 -11.50
C PRO A 134 -6.56 8.99 -12.66
N PHE A 135 -7.32 8.10 -13.32
CA PHE A 135 -6.79 7.34 -14.46
C PHE A 135 -6.51 8.23 -15.67
N HIS A 136 -7.34 9.24 -15.96
CA HIS A 136 -7.05 10.22 -17.01
C HIS A 136 -5.80 11.05 -16.70
N ARG A 137 -5.61 11.46 -15.43
CA ARG A 137 -4.40 12.20 -15.01
C ARG A 137 -3.15 11.36 -15.18
N VAL A 138 -3.19 10.10 -14.74
CA VAL A 138 -2.09 9.14 -14.93
C VAL A 138 -1.81 8.96 -16.42
N ALA A 139 -2.82 8.68 -17.23
CA ALA A 139 -2.69 8.50 -18.68
C ALA A 139 -2.08 9.73 -19.37
N THR A 140 -2.47 10.94 -18.98
CA THR A 140 -1.93 12.21 -19.53
C THR A 140 -0.45 12.37 -19.17
N LYS A 141 -0.06 12.13 -17.91
CA LYS A 141 1.35 12.23 -17.47
C LYS A 141 2.24 11.16 -18.11
N LEU A 142 1.68 9.99 -18.42
CA LEU A 142 2.37 8.95 -19.19
C LEU A 142 2.47 9.32 -20.68
N SER A 143 1.43 9.93 -21.25
CA SER A 143 1.35 10.26 -22.68
C SER A 143 2.17 11.48 -23.09
N ASN A 144 2.19 12.55 -22.29
CA ASN A 144 2.97 13.77 -22.59
C ASN A 144 4.47 13.45 -22.76
N LEU A 145 4.98 12.47 -22.01
CA LEU A 145 6.37 12.05 -22.12
C LEU A 145 6.68 11.25 -23.39
N ARG A 146 5.64 10.73 -24.07
CA ARG A 146 5.77 10.05 -25.38
C ARG A 146 5.81 11.06 -26.54
N LEU A 147 5.27 12.26 -26.35
CA LEU A 147 5.18 13.30 -27.37
C LEU A 147 6.43 14.22 -27.42
N THR A 148 7.27 14.22 -26.38
CA THR A 148 8.54 14.97 -26.36
C THR A 148 9.68 14.24 -27.09
N ARG A 149 9.47 13.83 -28.34
CA ARG A 149 10.50 13.21 -29.19
C ARG A 149 10.75 14.01 -30.45
#